data_AF-A0A1I0ZEJ8-F1
#
_entry.id   AF-A0A1I0ZEJ8-F1
#
_cell.length_a   1.000
_cell.length_b   1.000
_cell.length_c   1.000
_cell.angle_alpha   90.00
_cell.angle_beta   90.00
_cell.angle_gamma   90.00
#
_symmetry.space_group_name_H-M   'P 1'
#
loop_
_entity.id
_entity.type
_entity.pdbx_description
1 polymer ?
#
loop_
_entity_poly.entity_id
_entity_poly.type
_entity_poly.pdbx_seq_one_letter_code
_entity_poly.pdbx_strand_id
1 'polypeptide(L)'
;MKELEYIPYNTKLDLTDRVAIEIGLARKDSFTKIAEKLRKHPHTIAREIKYNRTHIPSAYPYGNDCKFYSSCHITQLCGTSEDACDYKCKQCKSFNCHLVCDKYESLECKEEL
;
A
#
# COMPACT_ATOMS: atom_id res chain seq x y z
N MET A 1 -6.82 -20.74 25.44
CA MET A 1 -7.16 -20.12 24.14
C MET A 1 -8.65 -20.30 23.86
N LYS A 2 -9.48 -19.38 24.36
CA LYS A 2 -10.95 -19.34 24.14
C LYS A 2 -11.45 -17.88 24.10
N GLU A 3 -10.69 -16.98 23.48
CA GLU A 3 -10.99 -15.54 23.50
C GLU A 3 -11.37 -14.94 22.14
N LEU A 4 -11.60 -15.76 21.10
CA LEU A 4 -11.96 -15.27 19.76
C LEU A 4 -13.34 -15.73 19.25
N GLU A 5 -14.19 -16.30 20.11
CA GLU A 5 -15.51 -16.81 19.69
C GLU A 5 -16.65 -15.78 19.77
N TYR A 6 -16.45 -14.62 20.41
CA TYR A 6 -17.49 -13.62 20.54
C TYR A 6 -17.09 -12.29 19.90
N ILE A 7 -17.72 -11.97 18.77
CA ILE A 7 -17.72 -10.61 18.21
C ILE A 7 -19.16 -10.09 18.38
N PRO A 8 -19.39 -9.06 19.21
CA PRO A 8 -20.71 -8.52 19.45
C PRO A 8 -21.32 -7.98 18.15
N TYR A 9 -22.63 -8.14 18.00
CA TYR A 9 -23.33 -7.49 16.89
C TYR A 9 -23.55 -6.02 17.25
N ASN A 10 -22.94 -5.12 16.50
CA ASN A 10 -23.16 -3.69 16.57
C ASN A 10 -23.69 -3.19 15.22
N THR A 11 -24.31 -2.01 15.17
CA THR A 11 -24.78 -1.44 13.89
C THR A 11 -23.64 -0.79 13.12
N LYS A 12 -22.76 -0.06 13.82
CA LYS A 12 -21.57 0.60 13.27
C LYS A 12 -20.32 -0.18 13.61
N LEU A 13 -19.31 -0.13 12.74
CA LEU A 13 -18.00 -0.71 13.05
C LEU A 13 -17.38 0.02 14.24
N ASP A 14 -16.83 -0.76 15.18
CA ASP A 14 -16.04 -0.24 16.29
C ASP A 14 -14.54 -0.63 16.18
N LEU A 15 -13.75 -0.30 17.19
CA LEU A 15 -12.33 -0.62 17.21
C LEU A 15 -12.06 -2.13 17.22
N THR A 16 -12.93 -2.94 17.83
CA THR A 16 -12.81 -4.40 17.87
C THR A 16 -13.04 -4.97 16.47
N ASP A 17 -14.04 -4.45 15.75
CA ASP A 17 -14.27 -4.85 14.36
C ASP A 17 -13.08 -4.49 13.47
N ARG A 18 -12.48 -3.31 13.65
CA ARG A 18 -11.30 -2.90 12.89
C ARG A 18 -10.11 -3.82 13.14
N VAL A 19 -9.87 -4.21 14.39
CA VAL A 19 -8.82 -5.20 14.71
C VAL A 19 -9.12 -6.55 14.05
N ALA A 20 -10.38 -6.98 14.03
CA ALA A 20 -10.76 -8.21 13.35
C ALA A 20 -10.61 -8.13 11.82
N ILE A 21 -10.89 -6.98 11.21
CA ILE A 21 -10.60 -6.70 9.79
C ILE A 21 -9.09 -6.80 9.54
N GLU A 22 -8.25 -6.15 10.36
CA GLU A 22 -6.78 -6.19 10.25
C GLU A 22 -6.25 -7.63 10.33
N ILE A 23 -6.72 -8.42 11.29
CA ILE A 23 -6.35 -9.84 11.43
C ILE A 23 -6.79 -10.65 10.20
N GLY A 24 -8.00 -10.40 9.68
CA GLY A 24 -8.51 -11.06 8.48
C GLY A 24 -7.65 -10.75 7.24
N LEU A 25 -7.29 -9.49 7.04
CA LEU A 25 -6.40 -9.05 5.97
C LEU A 25 -5.01 -9.69 6.09
N ALA A 26 -4.43 -9.73 7.29
CA ALA A 26 -3.14 -10.37 7.55
C ALA A 26 -3.16 -11.88 7.22
N ARG A 27 -4.31 -12.54 7.40
CA ARG A 27 -4.55 -13.94 7.04
C ARG A 27 -4.91 -14.16 5.57
N LYS A 28 -4.98 -13.10 4.76
CA LYS A 28 -5.46 -13.12 3.38
C LYS A 28 -6.88 -13.66 3.23
N ASP A 29 -7.73 -13.44 4.24
CA ASP A 29 -9.15 -13.75 4.14
C ASP A 29 -9.83 -12.82 3.14
N SER A 30 -10.82 -13.33 2.40
CA SER A 30 -11.61 -12.50 1.49
C SER A 30 -12.50 -11.53 2.26
N PHE A 31 -12.88 -10.40 1.63
CA PHE A 31 -13.78 -9.44 2.26
C PHE A 31 -15.11 -10.08 2.65
N THR A 32 -15.61 -11.03 1.86
CA THR A 32 -16.81 -11.81 2.19
C THR A 32 -16.63 -12.61 3.48
N LYS A 33 -15.52 -13.35 3.61
CA LYS A 33 -15.23 -14.16 4.81
C LYS A 33 -15.09 -13.29 6.07
N ILE A 34 -14.43 -12.13 5.94
CA ILE A 34 -14.32 -11.16 7.03
C ILE A 34 -15.70 -10.61 7.40
N ALA A 35 -16.51 -10.25 6.40
CA ALA A 35 -17.85 -9.71 6.59
C ALA A 35 -18.81 -10.70 7.26
N GLU A 36 -18.77 -11.98 6.86
CA GLU A 36 -19.53 -13.07 7.49
C GLU A 36 -19.20 -13.19 8.97
N LYS A 37 -17.90 -13.19 9.32
CA LYS A 37 -17.44 -13.28 10.71
C LYS A 37 -17.92 -12.08 11.55
N LEU A 38 -17.96 -10.88 10.97
CA LEU A 38 -18.40 -9.65 11.64
C LEU A 38 -19.90 -9.40 11.54
N ARG A 39 -20.64 -10.25 10.81
CA ARG A 39 -22.07 -10.06 10.50
C ARG A 39 -22.34 -8.69 9.87
N LYS A 40 -21.48 -8.31 8.93
CA LYS A 40 -21.55 -7.05 8.15
C LYS A 40 -21.75 -7.35 6.67
N HIS A 41 -22.15 -6.32 5.93
CA HIS A 41 -22.13 -6.38 4.48
C HIS A 41 -20.68 -6.27 3.95
N PRO A 42 -20.25 -7.03 2.93
CA PRO A 42 -18.90 -6.94 2.37
C PRO A 42 -18.51 -5.52 1.93
N HIS A 43 -19.46 -4.76 1.40
CA HIS A 43 -19.26 -3.34 1.06
C HIS A 43 -18.93 -2.47 2.28
N THR A 44 -19.40 -2.81 3.48
CA THR A 44 -19.03 -2.10 4.71
C THR A 44 -17.55 -2.31 5.02
N ILE A 45 -17.06 -3.55 4.88
CA ILE A 45 -15.65 -3.90 5.07
C ILE A 45 -14.78 -3.20 4.01
N ALA A 46 -15.19 -3.26 2.74
CA ALA A 46 -14.47 -2.59 1.65
C ALA A 46 -14.39 -1.07 1.86
N ARG A 47 -15.48 -0.45 2.31
CA ARG A 47 -15.54 0.98 2.63
C ARG A 47 -14.60 1.33 3.77
N GLU A 48 -14.64 0.57 4.86
CA GLU A 48 -13.75 0.77 6.01
C GLU A 48 -12.29 0.74 5.56
N ILE A 49 -11.89 -0.29 4.81
CA ILE A 49 -10.53 -0.41 4.28
C ILE A 49 -10.22 0.75 3.33
N LYS A 50 -11.13 1.10 2.41
CA LYS A 50 -10.89 2.18 1.46
C LYS A 50 -10.60 3.50 2.18
N TYR A 51 -11.40 3.88 3.17
CA TYR A 51 -11.29 5.20 3.81
C TYR A 51 -10.35 5.26 5.02
N ASN A 52 -10.05 4.12 5.66
CA ASN A 52 -9.24 4.07 6.88
C ASN A 52 -7.95 3.24 6.75
N ARG A 53 -7.55 2.80 5.54
CA ARG A 53 -6.25 2.14 5.31
C ARG A 53 -5.10 3.10 5.58
N THR A 54 -4.00 2.53 6.08
CA THR A 54 -2.72 3.24 6.13
C THR A 54 -1.99 3.03 4.80
N HIS A 55 -1.56 4.11 4.17
CA HIS A 55 -0.70 4.05 2.99
C HIS A 55 0.72 3.72 3.45
N ILE A 56 1.21 2.53 3.08
CA ILE A 56 2.57 2.11 3.38
C ILE A 56 3.44 2.51 2.19
N PRO A 57 4.62 3.13 2.42
CA PRO A 57 5.58 3.39 1.35
C PRO A 57 5.92 2.11 0.59
N SER A 58 6.28 2.27 -0.69
CA SER A 58 6.76 1.13 -1.48
C SER A 58 7.92 0.42 -0.79
N ALA A 59 7.99 -0.91 -0.98
CA ALA A 59 9.04 -1.75 -0.43
C ALA A 59 10.42 -1.48 -1.07
N TYR A 60 10.49 -0.72 -2.16
CA TYR A 60 11.74 -0.34 -2.76
C TYR A 60 12.44 0.78 -1.95
N PRO A 61 13.78 0.90 -2.08
CA PRO A 61 14.56 1.91 -1.38
C PRO A 61 13.98 3.32 -1.50
N TYR A 62 14.04 4.06 -0.39
CA TYR A 62 13.56 5.45 -0.30
C TYR A 62 12.06 5.62 -0.63
N GLY A 63 11.26 4.55 -0.48
CA GLY A 63 9.83 4.58 -0.77
C GLY A 63 9.52 4.66 -2.26
N ASN A 64 10.48 4.32 -3.13
CA ASN A 64 10.31 4.40 -4.58
C ASN A 64 9.19 3.48 -5.04
N ASP A 65 8.10 4.00 -5.57
CA ASP A 65 6.91 3.25 -5.97
C ASP A 65 6.79 3.08 -7.49
N CYS A 66 7.86 3.31 -8.24
CA CYS A 66 7.82 3.15 -9.70
C CYS A 66 7.53 1.70 -10.10
N LYS A 67 6.51 1.47 -10.93
CA LYS A 67 6.13 0.13 -11.42
C LYS A 67 7.23 -0.56 -12.21
N PHE A 68 8.13 0.22 -12.80
CA PHE A 68 9.28 -0.26 -13.55
C PHE A 68 10.55 -0.39 -12.71
N TYR A 69 10.49 -0.24 -11.37
CA TYR A 69 11.68 -0.23 -10.50
C TYR A 69 12.62 -1.42 -10.78
N SER A 70 12.09 -2.64 -10.83
CA SER A 70 12.89 -3.85 -11.00
C SER A 70 13.68 -3.86 -12.32
N SER A 71 13.06 -3.41 -13.42
CA SER A 71 13.66 -3.37 -14.76
C SER A 71 14.28 -2.03 -15.15
N CYS A 72 14.22 -1.00 -14.30
CA CYS A 72 14.78 0.30 -14.63
C CYS A 72 16.31 0.32 -14.49
N HIS A 73 16.99 0.80 -15.54
CA HIS A 73 18.44 0.95 -15.65
C HIS A 73 18.89 2.38 -15.94
N ILE A 74 17.96 3.35 -15.94
CA ILE A 74 18.27 4.75 -16.25
C ILE A 74 19.24 5.31 -15.21
N THR A 75 20.23 6.07 -15.68
CA THR A 75 21.23 6.81 -14.89
C THR A 75 21.17 8.29 -15.26
N GLN A 76 21.90 9.14 -14.53
CA GLN A 76 22.15 10.55 -14.88
C GLN A 76 20.93 11.51 -14.93
N LEU A 77 19.72 11.10 -14.55
CA LEU A 77 18.56 12.01 -14.47
C LEU A 77 18.72 13.12 -13.42
N CYS A 78 19.57 12.92 -12.41
CA CYS A 78 19.77 13.91 -11.36
C CYS A 78 20.61 15.12 -11.78
N GLY A 79 21.16 15.14 -13.00
CA GLY A 79 21.91 16.28 -13.54
C GLY A 79 23.26 16.53 -12.88
N THR A 80 23.80 15.58 -12.10
CA THR A 80 25.17 15.65 -11.61
C THR A 80 26.16 15.21 -12.71
N SER A 81 27.45 15.47 -12.53
CA SER A 81 28.47 15.08 -13.52
C SER A 81 28.48 13.57 -13.74
N GLU A 82 28.83 13.12 -14.95
CA GLU A 82 28.82 11.69 -15.31
C GLU A 82 29.60 10.84 -14.30
N ASP A 83 30.77 11.33 -13.86
CA ASP A 83 31.65 10.68 -12.89
C ASP A 83 31.12 10.63 -11.44
N ALA A 84 30.02 11.34 -11.15
CA ALA A 84 29.45 11.44 -9.79
C ALA A 84 28.16 10.64 -9.61
N CYS A 85 27.55 10.10 -10.67
CA CYS A 85 26.32 9.30 -10.61
C CYS A 85 26.47 7.92 -11.24
N ASP A 86 27.27 7.08 -10.58
CA ASP A 86 27.38 5.66 -10.92
C ASP A 86 26.13 4.83 -10.54
N TYR A 87 25.20 5.43 -9.79
CA TYR A 87 23.99 4.75 -9.33
C TYR A 87 22.86 4.89 -10.34
N LYS A 88 22.08 3.81 -10.49
CA LYS A 88 20.78 3.87 -11.19
C LYS A 88 19.90 4.92 -10.52
N CYS A 89 19.20 5.72 -11.31
CA CYS A 89 18.32 6.79 -10.83
C CYS A 89 17.27 6.30 -9.82
N LYS A 90 16.82 5.05 -9.95
CA LYS A 90 15.93 4.40 -8.99
C LYS A 90 16.48 4.27 -7.57
N GLN A 91 17.78 4.43 -7.39
CA GLN A 91 18.53 4.38 -6.12
C GLN A 91 19.29 5.68 -5.84
N CYS A 92 19.00 6.78 -6.57
CA CYS A 92 19.69 8.04 -6.37
C CYS A 92 19.44 8.57 -4.95
N LYS A 93 20.51 8.89 -4.22
CA LYS A 93 20.43 9.42 -2.85
C LYS A 93 20.41 10.95 -2.80
N SER A 94 20.88 11.59 -3.88
CA SER A 94 21.07 13.04 -3.93
C SER A 94 19.82 13.78 -4.45
N PHE A 95 19.00 13.12 -5.27
CA PHE A 95 17.85 13.72 -5.92
C PHE A 95 16.74 12.69 -6.14
N ASN A 96 15.48 13.10 -5.97
CA ASN A 96 14.36 12.27 -6.37
C ASN A 96 14.18 12.32 -7.91
N CYS A 97 14.83 11.39 -8.60
CA CYS A 97 14.78 11.29 -10.06
C CYS A 97 13.37 11.05 -10.63
N HIS A 98 12.36 10.69 -9.82
CA HIS A 98 10.98 10.61 -10.30
C HIS A 98 10.45 11.93 -10.82
N LEU A 99 10.91 13.05 -10.25
CA LEU A 99 10.43 14.40 -10.59
C LEU A 99 10.74 14.82 -12.03
N VAL A 100 11.71 14.16 -12.67
CA VAL A 100 12.19 14.49 -14.01
C VAL A 100 12.18 13.30 -14.97
N CYS A 101 11.77 12.12 -14.49
CA CYS A 101 11.71 10.91 -15.30
C CYS A 101 10.39 10.87 -16.06
N ASP A 102 10.45 11.00 -17.39
CA ASP A 102 9.30 10.89 -18.30
C ASP A 102 8.66 9.49 -18.32
N LYS A 103 9.41 8.47 -17.91
CA LYS A 103 8.95 7.06 -17.82
C LYS A 103 8.47 6.65 -16.43
N TYR A 104 8.49 7.56 -15.45
CA TYR A 104 8.03 7.24 -14.12
C TYR A 104 6.52 6.98 -14.10
N GLU A 105 6.12 5.89 -13.47
CA GLU A 105 4.71 5.58 -13.23
C GLU A 105 4.58 4.87 -11.88
N SER A 106 3.76 5.43 -11.00
CA SER A 106 3.50 4.92 -9.66
C SER A 106 2.78 3.56 -9.70
N LEU A 107 3.07 2.71 -8.71
CA LEU A 107 2.34 1.47 -8.39
C LEU A 107 1.03 1.73 -7.64
N GLU A 108 0.79 2.96 -7.18
CA GLU A 108 -0.45 3.29 -6.48
C GLU A 108 -1.66 3.07 -7.40
N CYS A 109 -2.70 2.45 -6.85
CA CYS A 109 -3.99 2.39 -7.53
C CYS A 109 -4.53 3.81 -7.68
N LYS A 110 -4.74 4.25 -8.93
CA LYS A 110 -5.40 5.52 -9.21
C LYS A 110 -6.83 5.45 -8.68
N GLU A 111 -7.29 6.50 -8.00
CA GLU A 111 -8.72 6.63 -7.72
C GLU A 111 -9.42 6.88 -9.06
N GLU A 112 -10.29 5.95 -9.47
CA GLU A 112 -11.26 6.25 -10.51
C GLU A 112 -12.26 7.26 -9.92
N LEU A 113 -12.24 8.49 -10.47
CA LEU A 113 -13.19 9.56 -10.16
C LEU A 113 -14.59 9.23 -10.70
#